data_AF-A0A955BSK8-F1
#
_entry.id   AF-A0A955BSK8-F1
#
_cell.length_a   1.000
_cell.length_b   1.000
_cell.length_c   1.000
_cell.angle_alpha   90.00
_cell.angle_beta   90.00
_cell.angle_gamma   90.00
#
_symmetry.space_group_name_H-M   'P 1'
#
loop_
_entity.id
_entity.type
_entity.pdbx_description
1 polymer ?
#
loop_
_entity_poly.entity_id
_entity_poly.type
_entity_poly.pdbx_seq_one_letter_code
_entity_poly.pdbx_strand_id
1 'polypeptide(L)'
;FGGGAGGAANADFDSLIDLITSTVDVDSWMDNGTGQGDIQPFPTGVYVDAKGALRVERSGARATALASVSARQPAPPVGSDDESGKPVTDADAPDARTPSRLRFVSLPRLERAIAARQAQHEPLDPAMLTLAGLQRVEFVAVYPETGDLILAGPAGDWRSQRGALVSAETGQPVVRLDDWLTLLRRRAAEGATPFGCAIVPRQEALAATQEYLARTSSEPLKAGGRGQWLADLRDALGEQDVEFYHLESSTRVARLILAADYHMKLIGMGLAKGVPGVPSYLDTVRLGPDGQPPAMSVIRWWFSMPVSRVEASADGRVFALPEHCVEVLSENELLAARGERIHTGESDELTSGFARAFTEHFGDLAAKYQVYGELERVFELALAMAVIEQEGLLQQVDWQPEHLLNAERLRLPRVTTPSTVETVVNHRVIARRHVIAGVSGGVWIDPRKQAEMTAMAETDRAVQVTAGAQAAAANAAEPVWWWD
;
A
#
# COMPACT_ATOMS: atom_id res chain seq x y z
N PHE A 1 12.13 34.45 -64.15
CA PHE A 1 12.69 34.16 -62.82
C PHE A 1 11.63 34.47 -61.79
N GLY A 2 10.90 33.44 -61.34
CA GLY A 2 9.84 33.57 -60.34
C GLY A 2 10.40 33.40 -58.94
N GLY A 3 9.94 34.24 -58.01
CA GLY A 3 10.23 34.15 -56.58
C GLY A 3 9.22 35.04 -55.85
N GLY A 4 8.13 34.43 -55.41
CA GLY A 4 7.03 35.07 -54.69
C GLY A 4 7.40 35.41 -53.24
N ALA A 5 6.71 36.43 -52.73
CA ALA A 5 6.81 36.94 -51.37
C ALA A 5 6.12 36.05 -50.33
N GLY A 6 6.60 36.13 -49.10
CA GLY A 6 5.99 35.64 -47.85
C GLY A 6 7.07 35.69 -46.77
N GLY A 7 7.01 36.53 -45.74
CA GLY A 7 5.89 36.82 -44.87
C GLY A 7 6.27 36.30 -43.50
N ALA A 8 7.02 37.10 -42.73
CA ALA A 8 7.40 36.77 -41.37
C ALA A 8 6.14 36.75 -40.49
N ALA A 9 5.65 35.56 -40.16
CA ALA A 9 4.71 35.35 -39.08
C ALA A 9 5.52 34.96 -37.84
N ASN A 10 5.65 35.91 -36.91
CA ASN A 10 5.96 35.58 -35.52
C ASN A 10 4.88 34.58 -35.06
N ALA A 11 5.30 33.39 -34.62
CA ALA A 11 4.40 32.51 -33.92
C ALA A 11 3.96 33.25 -32.65
N ASP A 12 2.67 33.52 -32.55
CA ASP A 12 2.03 34.08 -31.37
C ASP A 12 2.04 33.02 -30.26
N PHE A 13 3.10 33.04 -29.46
CA PHE A 13 3.26 32.15 -28.31
C PHE A 13 2.29 32.51 -27.17
N ASP A 14 1.70 33.71 -27.17
CA ASP A 14 0.73 34.10 -26.15
C ASP A 14 -0.63 33.44 -26.42
N SER A 15 -1.05 33.33 -27.69
CA SER A 15 -2.22 32.53 -28.08
C SER A 15 -2.06 31.02 -27.82
N LEU A 16 -0.82 30.51 -27.86
CA LEU A 16 -0.51 29.10 -27.61
C LEU A 16 -0.34 28.80 -26.12
N ILE A 17 0.12 29.78 -25.34
CA ILE A 17 0.08 29.74 -23.87
C ILE A 17 -1.37 29.83 -23.41
N ASP A 18 -2.19 30.74 -23.93
CA ASP A 18 -3.62 30.84 -23.58
C ASP A 18 -4.41 29.58 -23.96
N LEU A 19 -4.11 28.93 -25.10
CA LEU A 19 -4.69 27.63 -25.44
C LEU A 19 -4.22 26.52 -24.49
N ILE A 20 -3.00 26.58 -23.95
CA ILE A 20 -2.50 25.60 -22.96
C ILE A 20 -3.08 25.90 -21.57
N THR A 21 -3.22 27.16 -21.16
CA THR A 21 -3.84 27.52 -19.87
C THR A 21 -5.37 27.44 -19.89
N SER A 22 -6.03 27.50 -21.05
CA SER A 22 -7.47 27.28 -21.17
C SER A 22 -7.87 25.85 -21.52
N THR A 23 -6.89 24.95 -21.78
CA THR A 23 -7.15 23.52 -22.08
C THR A 23 -6.50 22.58 -21.07
N VAL A 24 -5.91 23.14 -20.00
CA VAL A 24 -5.57 22.40 -18.78
C VAL A 24 -6.42 22.97 -17.67
N ASP A 25 -7.73 22.75 -17.79
CA ASP A 25 -8.60 22.75 -16.63
C ASP A 25 -8.07 21.68 -15.67
N VAL A 26 -7.74 22.11 -14.46
CA VAL A 26 -7.37 21.22 -13.36
C VAL A 26 -8.67 20.59 -12.84
N ASP A 27 -9.22 19.70 -13.66
CA ASP A 27 -10.38 18.86 -13.36
C ASP A 27 -9.96 17.41 -13.52
N SER A 28 -9.97 16.66 -12.41
CA SER A 28 -10.62 15.34 -12.33
C SER A 28 -10.19 14.57 -11.07
N TRP A 29 -10.96 14.77 -10.02
CA TRP A 29 -11.43 13.62 -9.23
C TRP A 29 -12.97 13.55 -9.23
N MET A 30 -13.67 14.63 -9.60
CA MET A 30 -15.13 14.63 -9.70
C MET A 30 -15.69 14.48 -11.12
N ASP A 31 -14.92 14.54 -12.20
CA ASP A 31 -15.46 14.33 -13.54
C ASP A 31 -14.51 13.57 -14.46
N ASN A 32 -15.08 12.59 -15.17
CA ASN A 32 -14.60 11.91 -16.38
C ASN A 32 -13.59 10.75 -16.23
N GLY A 33 -14.16 9.56 -16.03
CA GLY A 33 -13.53 8.28 -16.37
C GLY A 33 -13.42 8.04 -17.89
N THR A 34 -12.48 8.72 -18.55
CA THR A 34 -11.93 8.36 -19.88
C THR A 34 -10.48 8.83 -19.96
N GLY A 35 -9.57 7.93 -20.32
CA GLY A 35 -8.16 8.03 -19.93
C GLY A 35 -7.23 8.88 -20.81
N GLN A 36 -6.05 9.16 -20.27
CA GLN A 36 -4.71 8.97 -20.84
C GLN A 36 -3.69 9.09 -19.69
N GLY A 37 -2.59 8.34 -19.77
CA GLY A 37 -1.68 8.09 -18.64
C GLY A 37 -0.86 9.31 -18.24
N ASP A 38 -1.16 9.86 -17.08
CA ASP A 38 -0.35 10.86 -16.41
C ASP A 38 0.81 10.22 -15.62
N ILE A 39 1.98 10.85 -15.66
CA ILE A 39 3.14 10.51 -14.83
C ILE A 39 2.79 10.88 -13.37
N GLN A 40 2.32 9.90 -12.61
CA GLN A 40 1.94 10.07 -11.21
C GLN A 40 3.18 9.84 -10.32
N PRO A 41 3.73 10.89 -9.66
CA PRO A 41 4.84 10.72 -8.73
C PRO A 41 4.41 9.92 -7.49
N PHE A 42 5.31 9.08 -6.94
CA PHE A 42 5.09 8.55 -5.60
C PHE A 42 5.41 9.63 -4.56
N PRO A 43 4.69 9.65 -3.44
CA PRO A 43 4.95 10.57 -2.34
C PRO A 43 6.25 10.37 -1.57
N THR A 44 7.04 9.37 -1.95
CA THR A 44 8.27 8.92 -1.27
C THR A 44 9.54 9.12 -2.11
N GLY A 45 9.48 9.95 -3.16
CA GLY A 45 10.64 10.24 -4.01
C GLY A 45 10.93 9.13 -5.02
N VAL A 46 9.95 8.28 -5.29
CA VAL A 46 9.97 7.27 -6.35
C VAL A 46 9.01 7.74 -7.47
N TYR A 47 9.27 7.46 -8.74
CA TYR A 47 8.35 7.81 -9.84
C TYR A 47 8.42 6.73 -10.92
N VAL A 48 7.34 6.58 -11.71
CA VAL A 48 7.36 5.75 -12.93
C VAL A 48 7.76 6.66 -14.09
N ASP A 49 8.82 6.31 -14.82
CA ASP A 49 9.20 7.06 -16.01
C ASP A 49 8.27 6.75 -17.21
N ALA A 50 8.40 7.51 -18.30
CA ALA A 50 7.60 7.32 -19.51
C ALA A 50 7.81 5.95 -20.21
N LYS A 51 8.79 5.15 -19.77
CA LYS A 51 9.05 3.79 -20.25
C LYS A 51 8.46 2.71 -19.32
N GLY A 52 7.84 3.11 -18.22
CA GLY A 52 7.24 2.18 -17.26
C GLY A 52 8.23 1.61 -16.24
N ALA A 53 9.39 2.25 -16.02
CA ALA A 53 10.36 1.84 -14.99
C ALA A 53 10.22 2.68 -13.71
N LEU A 54 10.30 2.02 -12.55
CA LEU A 54 10.28 2.68 -11.23
C LEU A 54 11.65 3.28 -10.89
N ARG A 55 11.74 4.59 -10.69
CA ARG A 55 13.00 5.35 -10.44
C ARG A 55 12.93 6.17 -9.15
N VAL A 56 14.08 6.53 -8.57
CA VAL A 56 14.18 7.44 -7.41
C VAL A 56 14.65 8.83 -7.85
N GLU A 57 14.00 9.90 -7.37
CA GLU A 57 14.47 11.27 -7.54
C GLU A 57 15.74 11.50 -6.70
N ARG A 58 16.87 11.81 -7.36
CA ARG A 58 18.06 12.31 -6.67
C ARG A 58 17.78 13.77 -6.33
N SER A 59 17.55 14.08 -5.05
CA SER A 59 17.27 15.44 -4.57
C SER A 59 18.27 16.45 -5.14
N GLY A 60 17.83 17.26 -6.09
CA GLY A 60 18.69 18.17 -6.84
C GLY A 60 17.87 19.20 -7.61
N ALA A 61 17.46 20.25 -6.91
CA ALA A 61 17.00 21.54 -7.42
C ALA A 61 15.73 21.56 -8.31
N ARG A 62 14.57 21.81 -7.68
CA ARG A 62 13.63 22.93 -7.97
C ARG A 62 12.35 22.78 -7.14
N ALA A 63 12.44 23.07 -5.85
CA ALA A 63 11.27 23.24 -4.98
C ALA A 63 11.10 24.72 -4.63
N THR A 64 10.72 25.52 -5.62
CA THR A 64 10.24 26.90 -5.40
C THR A 64 9.21 27.24 -6.46
N ALA A 65 7.94 27.09 -6.10
CA ALA A 65 6.80 27.95 -6.45
C ALA A 65 5.52 27.12 -6.41
N LEU A 66 4.72 27.29 -5.36
CA LEU A 66 3.25 27.21 -5.30
C LEU A 66 2.84 27.12 -3.82
N ALA A 67 3.25 28.14 -3.06
CA ALA A 67 2.76 28.40 -1.71
C ALA A 67 1.92 29.68 -1.77
N SER A 68 0.73 29.59 -2.34
CA SER A 68 -0.36 30.56 -2.17
C SER A 68 -1.57 30.08 -2.95
N VAL A 69 -2.56 29.51 -2.26
CA VAL A 69 -4.01 29.81 -2.32
C VAL A 69 -4.69 28.74 -1.44
N SER A 70 -4.76 29.02 -0.14
CA SER A 70 -5.69 28.37 0.78
C SER A 70 -5.92 29.30 1.96
N ALA A 71 -6.86 30.24 1.77
CA ALA A 71 -7.40 31.04 2.84
C ALA A 71 -8.83 31.45 2.48
N ARG A 72 -9.77 30.54 2.69
CA ARG A 72 -11.15 30.91 3.03
C ARG A 72 -11.59 30.03 4.20
N GLN A 73 -11.35 30.53 5.42
CA GLN A 73 -12.02 30.06 6.62
C GLN A 73 -13.50 30.44 6.56
N PRO A 74 -14.43 29.57 6.96
CA PRO A 74 -15.71 30.01 7.51
C PRO A 74 -15.52 30.44 8.97
N ALA A 75 -16.12 31.59 9.32
CA ALA A 75 -16.21 32.11 10.68
C ALA A 75 -17.16 31.26 11.55
N PRO A 76 -17.06 31.32 12.90
CA PRO A 76 -17.94 30.54 13.78
C PRO A 76 -19.34 31.20 13.86
N PRO A 77 -20.44 30.42 13.94
CA PRO A 77 -21.73 31.01 14.25
C PRO A 77 -21.88 31.22 15.76
N VAL A 78 -22.27 32.45 16.10
CA VAL A 78 -22.77 32.88 17.41
C VAL A 78 -24.20 32.36 17.56
N GLY A 79 -24.54 31.85 18.75
CA GLY A 79 -25.84 31.25 19.05
C GLY A 79 -26.99 32.25 19.15
N SER A 80 -28.20 31.73 18.95
CA SER A 80 -29.42 32.21 19.60
C SER A 80 -30.46 31.09 19.56
N ASP A 81 -31.00 30.77 20.74
CA ASP A 81 -32.10 29.84 20.97
C ASP A 81 -33.39 30.29 20.24
N ASP A 82 -34.10 29.35 19.61
CA ASP A 82 -35.57 29.33 19.63
C ASP A 82 -36.13 27.95 19.22
N GLU A 83 -36.97 27.39 20.09
CA GLU A 83 -37.74 26.16 19.89
C GLU A 83 -38.88 26.41 18.89
N SER A 84 -38.98 25.58 17.84
CA SER A 84 -40.24 24.89 17.43
C SER A 84 -40.16 24.33 16.00
N GLY A 85 -40.43 23.01 15.90
CA GLY A 85 -40.95 22.28 14.75
C GLY A 85 -40.39 22.59 13.35
N LYS A 86 -39.33 21.86 12.93
CA LYS A 86 -38.94 21.74 11.52
C LYS A 86 -38.74 20.26 11.13
N PRO A 87 -39.08 19.88 9.88
CA PRO A 87 -38.84 18.53 9.37
C PRO A 87 -37.33 18.28 9.29
N VAL A 88 -36.91 17.06 9.63
CA VAL A 88 -35.51 16.60 9.63
C VAL A 88 -34.97 16.73 8.21
N THR A 89 -34.11 17.72 7.99
CA THR A 89 -33.18 17.79 6.85
C THR A 89 -31.89 17.05 7.23
N ASP A 90 -31.07 16.61 6.27
CA ASP A 90 -29.77 15.88 6.39
C ASP A 90 -28.73 16.43 7.42
N ALA A 91 -29.05 17.47 8.19
CA ALA A 91 -28.21 18.12 9.19
C ALA A 91 -28.05 17.34 10.52
N ASP A 92 -28.84 16.29 10.76
CA ASP A 92 -28.74 15.42 11.95
C ASP A 92 -28.01 14.09 11.67
N ALA A 93 -27.53 13.87 10.44
CA ALA A 93 -26.72 12.70 10.14
C ALA A 93 -25.38 12.80 10.91
N PRO A 94 -24.95 11.74 11.61
CA PRO A 94 -23.67 11.76 12.32
C PRO A 94 -22.55 12.08 11.32
N ASP A 95 -21.62 12.96 11.70
CA ASP A 95 -20.51 13.37 10.83
C ASP A 95 -19.37 12.35 10.95
N ALA A 96 -19.07 11.64 9.85
CA ALA A 96 -17.98 10.66 9.78
C ALA A 96 -16.60 11.27 10.07
N ARG A 97 -16.45 12.59 10.01
CA ARG A 97 -15.20 13.26 10.39
C ARG A 97 -15.04 13.38 11.91
N THR A 98 -16.08 13.14 12.68
CA THR A 98 -15.99 13.11 14.15
C THR A 98 -15.11 11.94 14.58
N PRO A 99 -14.10 12.14 15.45
CA PRO A 99 -13.29 11.05 15.98
C PRO A 99 -14.13 10.05 16.77
N SER A 100 -13.87 8.77 16.54
CA SER A 100 -14.48 7.64 17.24
C SER A 100 -13.41 6.63 17.62
N ARG A 101 -13.47 6.13 18.85
CA ARG A 101 -12.60 5.02 19.29
C ARG A 101 -13.02 3.69 18.68
N LEU A 102 -14.28 3.56 18.31
CA LEU A 102 -14.85 2.35 17.77
C LEU A 102 -16.02 2.72 16.87
N ARG A 103 -15.76 2.79 15.56
CA ARG A 103 -16.77 2.96 14.53
C ARG A 103 -17.07 1.61 13.92
N PHE A 104 -18.34 1.37 13.64
CA PHE A 104 -18.86 0.19 12.99
C PHE A 104 -19.31 0.56 11.57
N VAL A 105 -18.90 -0.22 10.58
CA VAL A 105 -19.27 -0.05 9.17
C VAL A 105 -19.95 -1.33 8.70
N SER A 106 -21.26 -1.27 8.47
CA SER A 106 -22.00 -2.40 7.91
C SER A 106 -21.80 -2.45 6.39
N LEU A 107 -21.13 -3.49 5.91
CA LEU A 107 -20.89 -3.71 4.49
C LEU A 107 -22.18 -3.89 3.65
N PRO A 108 -23.20 -4.65 4.11
CA PRO A 108 -24.46 -4.78 3.37
C PRO A 108 -25.23 -3.45 3.23
N ARG A 109 -25.31 -2.66 4.32
CA ARG A 109 -25.90 -1.31 4.28
C ARG A 109 -25.10 -0.36 3.38
N LEU A 110 -23.77 -0.40 3.45
CA LEU A 110 -22.89 0.40 2.59
C LEU A 110 -23.12 0.08 1.12
N GLU A 111 -23.24 -1.20 0.75
CA GLU A 111 -23.54 -1.62 -0.61
C GLU A 111 -24.88 -1.04 -1.09
N ARG A 112 -25.93 -1.10 -0.26
CA ARG A 112 -27.24 -0.50 -0.58
C ARG A 112 -27.14 1.02 -0.75
N ALA A 113 -26.37 1.70 0.11
CA ALA A 113 -26.16 3.15 0.02
C ALA A 113 -25.40 3.54 -1.26
N ILE A 114 -24.35 2.79 -1.62
CA ILE A 114 -23.62 2.96 -2.89
C ILE A 114 -24.56 2.77 -4.07
N ALA A 115 -25.34 1.68 -4.08
CA ALA A 115 -26.27 1.39 -5.16
C ALA A 115 -27.35 2.48 -5.31
N ALA A 116 -27.84 3.04 -4.21
CA ALA A 116 -28.80 4.14 -4.22
C ALA A 116 -28.22 5.41 -4.84
N ARG A 117 -26.98 5.79 -4.49
CA ARG A 117 -26.29 6.95 -5.10
C ARG A 117 -26.04 6.74 -6.59
N GLN A 118 -25.59 5.54 -6.98
CA GLN A 118 -25.38 5.22 -8.39
C GLN A 118 -26.67 5.28 -9.22
N ALA A 119 -27.79 4.79 -8.68
CA ALA A 119 -29.10 4.88 -9.33
C ALA A 119 -29.57 6.33 -9.53
N GLN A 120 -29.09 7.24 -8.68
CA GLN A 120 -29.35 8.69 -8.76
C GLN A 120 -28.29 9.44 -9.57
N HIS A 121 -27.31 8.73 -10.15
CA HIS A 121 -26.16 9.31 -10.85
C HIS A 121 -25.33 10.27 -9.99
N GLU A 122 -25.32 10.06 -8.68
CA GLU A 122 -24.52 10.85 -7.74
C GLU A 122 -23.14 10.22 -7.52
N PRO A 123 -22.08 11.03 -7.38
CA PRO A 123 -20.77 10.51 -6.97
C PRO A 123 -20.85 9.91 -5.58
N LEU A 124 -20.03 8.90 -5.30
CA LEU A 124 -19.89 8.38 -3.93
C LEU A 124 -19.31 9.47 -3.03
N ASP A 125 -19.86 9.60 -1.83
CA ASP A 125 -19.34 10.58 -0.88
C ASP A 125 -17.96 10.17 -0.33
N PRO A 126 -17.15 11.12 0.17
CA PRO A 126 -15.84 10.83 0.74
C PRO A 126 -15.86 9.85 1.92
N ALA A 127 -16.96 9.77 2.67
CA ALA A 127 -17.08 8.84 3.80
C ALA A 127 -17.18 7.40 3.29
N MET A 128 -17.98 7.13 2.25
CA MET A 128 -18.09 5.80 1.63
C MET A 128 -16.72 5.29 1.15
N LEU A 129 -15.92 6.17 0.57
CA LEU A 129 -14.60 5.82 0.01
C LEU A 129 -13.54 5.51 1.07
N THR A 130 -13.75 5.96 2.30
CA THR A 130 -12.86 5.75 3.46
C THR A 130 -13.47 4.84 4.51
N LEU A 131 -14.58 4.15 4.19
CA LEU A 131 -15.36 3.36 5.15
C LEU A 131 -15.65 4.16 6.43
N ALA A 132 -16.21 5.36 6.25
CA ALA A 132 -16.49 6.34 7.30
C ALA A 132 -15.24 6.75 8.10
N GLY A 133 -14.11 6.97 7.43
CA GLY A 133 -12.88 7.42 8.08
C GLY A 133 -12.21 6.36 8.96
N LEU A 134 -12.52 5.08 8.76
CA LEU A 134 -11.95 3.97 9.52
C LEU A 134 -10.41 3.97 9.38
N GLN A 135 -9.69 4.10 10.49
CA GLN A 135 -8.24 4.21 10.51
C GLN A 135 -7.58 2.83 10.46
N ARG A 136 -8.22 1.78 10.97
CA ARG A 136 -7.78 0.37 10.88
C ARG A 136 -8.95 -0.58 11.12
N VAL A 137 -8.83 -1.82 10.66
CA VAL A 137 -9.82 -2.87 10.99
C VAL A 137 -9.35 -3.60 12.24
N GLU A 138 -10.04 -3.40 13.36
CA GLU A 138 -9.75 -4.10 14.61
C GLU A 138 -10.67 -5.27 14.85
N PHE A 139 -11.89 -5.19 14.32
CA PHE A 139 -12.92 -6.19 14.53
C PHE A 139 -13.67 -6.50 13.23
N VAL A 140 -14.00 -7.78 13.07
CA VAL A 140 -15.06 -8.23 12.17
C VAL A 140 -16.21 -8.71 13.04
N ALA A 141 -17.45 -8.34 12.73
CA ALA A 141 -18.60 -8.79 13.49
C ALA A 141 -19.79 -9.16 12.60
N VAL A 142 -20.59 -10.12 13.03
CA VAL A 142 -21.75 -10.63 12.29
C VAL A 142 -23.01 -10.62 13.16
N TYR A 143 -24.11 -10.10 12.60
CA TYR A 143 -25.42 -10.03 13.24
C TYR A 143 -26.51 -10.49 12.27
N PRO A 144 -26.80 -11.81 12.22
CA PRO A 144 -27.83 -12.40 11.36
C PRO A 144 -29.22 -11.78 11.55
N GLU A 145 -29.54 -11.35 12.78
CA GLU A 145 -30.84 -10.79 13.14
C GLU A 145 -31.14 -9.49 12.38
N THR A 146 -30.09 -8.77 11.95
CA THR A 146 -30.21 -7.53 11.16
C THR A 146 -29.57 -7.62 9.79
N GLY A 147 -29.02 -8.78 9.44
CA GLY A 147 -28.32 -8.99 8.18
C GLY A 147 -27.05 -8.15 8.05
N ASP A 148 -26.39 -7.82 9.17
CA ASP A 148 -25.22 -6.95 9.18
C ASP A 148 -23.91 -7.75 9.29
N LEU A 149 -23.01 -7.51 8.34
CA LEU A 149 -21.60 -7.89 8.40
C LEU A 149 -20.76 -6.62 8.52
N ILE A 150 -20.00 -6.52 9.60
CA ILE A 150 -19.43 -5.26 10.07
C ILE A 150 -17.91 -5.34 10.10
N LEU A 151 -17.27 -4.27 9.63
CA LEU A 151 -15.87 -3.94 9.96
C LEU A 151 -15.88 -2.83 11.01
N ALA A 152 -15.08 -2.97 12.06
CA ALA A 152 -15.03 -1.97 13.13
C ALA A 152 -13.62 -1.66 13.64
N GLY A 153 -13.44 -0.45 14.15
CA GLY A 153 -12.16 0.07 14.64
C GLY A 153 -12.16 1.58 14.84
N PRO A 154 -11.04 2.21 15.22
CA PRO A 154 -10.97 3.65 15.40
C PRO A 154 -11.19 4.37 14.08
N ALA A 155 -11.88 5.50 14.11
CA ALA A 155 -12.20 6.31 12.95
C ALA A 155 -12.15 7.81 13.27
N GLY A 156 -12.09 8.67 12.26
CA GLY A 156 -12.14 10.11 12.45
C GLY A 156 -11.83 10.87 11.17
N ASP A 157 -11.57 12.18 11.28
CA ASP A 157 -11.28 13.02 10.12
C ASP A 157 -10.05 12.53 9.32
N TRP A 158 -10.12 12.71 8.00
CA TRP A 158 -9.08 12.33 7.06
C TRP A 158 -8.77 13.46 6.09
N ARG A 159 -7.55 13.43 5.58
CA ARG A 159 -7.08 14.37 4.55
C ARG A 159 -6.25 13.65 3.50
N SER A 160 -6.22 14.22 2.30
CA SER A 160 -5.24 13.85 1.31
C SER A 160 -3.88 14.44 1.72
N GLN A 161 -2.86 13.60 1.83
CA GLN A 161 -1.50 14.01 2.10
C GLN A 161 -0.56 13.22 1.19
N ARG A 162 0.07 13.92 0.24
CA ARG A 162 0.98 13.31 -0.73
C ARG A 162 0.35 12.08 -1.42
N GLY A 163 -0.83 12.23 -2.00
CA GLY A 163 -1.49 11.15 -2.76
C GLY A 163 -2.04 9.97 -1.94
N ALA A 164 -1.80 9.92 -0.61
CA ALA A 164 -2.44 8.98 0.31
C ALA A 164 -3.58 9.67 1.08
N LEU A 165 -4.56 8.88 1.55
CA LEU A 165 -5.58 9.33 2.49
C LEU A 165 -5.12 8.94 3.89
N VAL A 166 -4.98 9.93 4.76
CA VAL A 166 -4.46 9.73 6.12
C VAL A 166 -5.39 10.36 7.16
N SER A 167 -5.40 9.78 8.35
CA SER A 167 -6.03 10.39 9.53
C SER A 167 -5.43 11.77 9.78
N ALA A 168 -6.29 12.76 9.99
CA ALA A 168 -5.87 14.12 10.31
C ALA A 168 -5.16 14.19 11.67
N GLU A 169 -5.51 13.29 12.59
CA GLU A 169 -4.97 13.19 13.95
C GLU A 169 -3.63 12.45 13.97
N THR A 170 -3.57 11.24 13.41
CA THR A 170 -2.39 10.37 13.57
C THR A 170 -1.42 10.45 12.40
N GLY A 171 -1.86 10.94 11.23
CA GLY A 171 -1.10 10.91 9.99
C GLY A 171 -0.96 9.51 9.38
N GLN A 172 -1.56 8.48 9.99
CA GLN A 172 -1.57 7.12 9.48
C GLN A 172 -2.62 6.94 8.37
N PRO A 173 -2.37 6.08 7.37
CA PRO A 173 -3.34 5.78 6.32
C PRO A 173 -4.66 5.24 6.85
N VAL A 174 -5.77 5.69 6.26
CA VAL A 174 -7.11 5.17 6.53
C VAL A 174 -7.42 3.97 5.63
N VAL A 175 -8.38 3.16 6.04
CA VAL A 175 -8.93 2.05 5.25
C VAL A 175 -9.67 2.64 4.04
N ARG A 176 -9.51 2.01 2.87
CA ARG A 176 -10.10 2.50 1.63
C ARG A 176 -11.05 1.48 1.02
N LEU A 177 -12.15 1.98 0.44
CA LEU A 177 -13.12 1.16 -0.26
C LEU A 177 -12.52 0.50 -1.51
N ASP A 178 -11.62 1.17 -2.24
CA ASP A 178 -10.99 0.59 -3.43
C ASP A 178 -10.08 -0.60 -3.11
N ASP A 179 -9.35 -0.55 -2.00
CA ASP A 179 -8.55 -1.67 -1.50
C ASP A 179 -9.46 -2.84 -1.06
N TRP A 180 -10.57 -2.57 -0.36
CA TRP A 180 -11.60 -3.57 -0.04
C TRP A 180 -12.20 -4.23 -1.29
N LEU A 181 -12.65 -3.43 -2.26
CA LEU A 181 -13.23 -3.91 -3.51
C LEU A 181 -12.24 -4.73 -4.33
N THR A 182 -10.96 -4.33 -4.35
CA THR A 182 -9.90 -5.08 -5.01
C THR A 182 -9.77 -6.46 -4.41
N LEU A 183 -9.68 -6.57 -3.08
CA LEU A 183 -9.53 -7.84 -2.37
C LEU A 183 -10.79 -8.71 -2.48
N LEU A 184 -11.99 -8.13 -2.36
CA LEU A 184 -13.27 -8.82 -2.48
C LEU A 184 -13.45 -9.43 -3.89
N ARG A 185 -13.18 -8.66 -4.95
CA ARG A 185 -13.31 -9.13 -6.34
C ARG A 185 -12.26 -10.15 -6.69
N ARG A 186 -11.02 -9.91 -6.26
CA ARG A 186 -9.93 -10.86 -6.36
C ARG A 186 -10.32 -12.18 -5.69
N ARG A 187 -10.92 -12.13 -4.51
CA ARG A 187 -11.39 -13.33 -3.82
C ARG A 187 -12.51 -14.07 -4.55
N ALA A 188 -13.44 -13.35 -5.15
CA ALA A 188 -14.52 -13.96 -5.94
C ALA A 188 -13.98 -14.66 -7.19
N ALA A 189 -12.94 -14.12 -7.82
CA ALA A 189 -12.31 -14.68 -9.01
C ALA A 189 -11.34 -15.84 -8.69
N GLU A 190 -10.47 -15.67 -7.70
CA GLU A 190 -9.28 -16.52 -7.48
C GLU A 190 -9.43 -17.49 -6.30
N GLY A 191 -10.53 -17.45 -5.56
CA GLY A 191 -10.66 -18.26 -4.36
C GLY A 191 -9.76 -17.79 -3.22
N ALA A 192 -9.58 -18.63 -2.21
CA ALA A 192 -8.69 -18.37 -1.08
C ALA A 192 -7.20 -18.65 -1.43
N THR A 193 -6.80 -18.40 -2.67
CA THR A 193 -5.40 -18.55 -3.09
C THR A 193 -4.55 -17.43 -2.48
N PRO A 194 -3.23 -17.62 -2.31
CA PRO A 194 -2.31 -16.55 -1.94
C PRO A 194 -2.18 -15.48 -3.03
N PHE A 195 -1.80 -14.27 -2.68
CA PHE A 195 -1.52 -13.20 -3.66
C PHE A 195 -0.30 -12.37 -3.29
N GLY A 196 0.20 -11.61 -4.26
CA GLY A 196 1.28 -10.68 -4.03
C GLY A 196 2.05 -10.32 -5.29
N CYS A 197 3.34 -10.04 -5.13
CA CYS A 197 4.24 -9.74 -6.24
C CYS A 197 5.64 -10.30 -5.98
N ALA A 198 6.44 -10.46 -7.03
CA ALA A 198 7.87 -10.71 -6.94
C ALA A 198 8.65 -9.78 -7.85
N ILE A 199 9.86 -9.45 -7.40
CA ILE A 199 10.89 -8.81 -8.20
C ILE A 199 11.91 -9.90 -8.53
N VAL A 200 11.96 -10.27 -9.81
CA VAL A 200 12.67 -11.45 -10.31
C VAL A 200 13.84 -10.98 -11.20
N PRO A 201 15.10 -11.18 -10.76
CA PRO A 201 16.24 -10.94 -11.62
C PRO A 201 16.23 -11.89 -12.81
N ARG A 202 16.59 -11.40 -14.00
CA ARG A 202 16.70 -12.22 -15.21
C ARG A 202 17.86 -13.20 -15.11
N GLN A 203 17.66 -14.43 -15.58
CA GLN A 203 18.68 -15.49 -15.47
C GLN A 203 19.96 -15.14 -16.23
N GLU A 204 19.82 -14.59 -17.44
CA GLU A 204 20.94 -14.13 -18.25
C GLU A 204 21.71 -12.99 -17.57
N ALA A 205 21.03 -12.11 -16.85
CA ALA A 205 21.63 -11.01 -16.11
C ALA A 205 22.37 -11.51 -14.86
N LEU A 206 21.83 -12.52 -14.17
CA LEU A 206 22.53 -13.21 -13.06
C LEU A 206 23.81 -13.90 -13.55
N ALA A 207 23.75 -14.60 -14.70
CA ALA A 207 24.93 -15.23 -15.30
C ALA A 207 25.99 -14.20 -15.72
N ALA A 208 25.59 -13.10 -16.38
CA ALA A 208 26.49 -12.02 -16.75
C ALA A 208 27.14 -11.35 -15.52
N THR A 209 26.36 -11.19 -14.44
CA THR A 209 26.84 -10.67 -13.16
C THR A 209 27.89 -11.59 -12.53
N GLN A 210 27.65 -12.91 -12.52
CA GLN A 210 28.63 -13.89 -12.04
C GLN A 210 29.94 -13.82 -12.84
N GLU A 211 29.86 -13.75 -14.16
CA GLU A 211 31.03 -13.69 -15.04
C GLU A 211 31.81 -12.37 -14.84
N TYR A 212 31.09 -11.25 -14.70
CA TYR A 212 31.69 -9.96 -14.37
C TYR A 212 32.42 -9.99 -13.02
N LEU A 213 31.82 -10.59 -11.99
CA LEU A 213 32.43 -10.74 -10.67
C LEU A 213 33.65 -11.68 -10.70
N ALA A 214 33.57 -12.80 -11.41
CA ALA A 214 34.69 -13.74 -11.57
C ALA A 214 35.90 -13.07 -12.24
N ARG A 215 35.66 -12.20 -13.24
CA ARG A 215 36.71 -11.44 -13.93
C ARG A 215 37.31 -10.32 -13.08
N THR A 216 36.50 -9.67 -12.23
CA THR A 216 36.91 -8.46 -11.51
C THR A 216 37.36 -8.70 -10.08
N SER A 217 37.04 -9.87 -9.49
CA SER A 217 37.42 -10.23 -8.11
C SER A 217 38.90 -10.60 -7.94
N SER A 218 39.62 -10.89 -9.03
CA SER A 218 41.02 -11.29 -9.03
C SER A 218 42.01 -10.12 -9.02
N GLU A 219 41.57 -8.90 -9.38
CA GLU A 219 42.42 -7.71 -9.43
C GLU A 219 41.98 -6.65 -8.40
N PRO A 220 42.92 -6.04 -7.66
CA PRO A 220 42.61 -4.91 -6.77
C PRO A 220 42.00 -3.74 -7.56
N LEU A 221 40.82 -3.27 -7.14
CA LEU A 221 40.17 -2.11 -7.76
C LEU A 221 41.09 -0.87 -7.71
N LYS A 222 41.29 -0.23 -8.87
CA LYS A 222 42.08 1.01 -8.98
C LYS A 222 41.46 2.12 -8.10
N ALA A 223 42.31 2.95 -7.51
CA ALA A 223 41.85 4.13 -6.77
C ALA A 223 40.98 5.02 -7.67
N GLY A 224 39.73 5.27 -7.28
CA GLY A 224 38.76 6.07 -8.06
C GLY A 224 37.88 5.27 -9.04
N GLY A 225 38.25 4.04 -9.43
CA GLY A 225 37.48 3.19 -10.36
C GLY A 225 36.23 2.54 -9.75
N ARG A 226 35.99 2.76 -8.45
CA ARG A 226 34.93 2.10 -7.65
C ARG A 226 33.52 2.45 -8.12
N GLY A 227 33.28 3.72 -8.43
CA GLY A 227 31.96 4.17 -8.92
C GLY A 227 31.61 3.52 -10.25
N GLN A 228 32.59 3.43 -11.16
CA GLN A 228 32.42 2.76 -12.45
C GLN A 228 32.20 1.25 -12.27
N TRP A 229 33.02 0.59 -11.44
CA TRP A 229 32.88 -0.85 -11.21
C TRP A 229 31.49 -1.24 -10.66
N LEU A 230 30.87 -0.40 -9.82
CA LEU A 230 29.51 -0.59 -9.35
C LEU A 230 28.45 -0.27 -10.40
N ALA A 231 28.69 0.73 -11.24
CA ALA A 231 27.81 1.03 -12.36
C ALA A 231 27.81 -0.16 -13.33
N ASP A 232 28.98 -0.70 -13.68
CA ASP A 232 29.12 -1.86 -14.53
C ASP A 232 28.48 -3.12 -13.91
N LEU A 233 28.56 -3.30 -12.58
CA LEU A 233 27.87 -4.38 -11.87
C LEU A 233 26.34 -4.21 -11.94
N ARG A 234 25.84 -2.99 -11.76
CA ARG A 234 24.41 -2.66 -11.90
C ARG A 234 23.92 -2.90 -13.33
N ASP A 235 24.70 -2.48 -14.31
CA ASP A 235 24.39 -2.64 -15.72
C ASP A 235 24.39 -4.13 -16.12
N ALA A 236 25.30 -4.93 -15.55
CA ALA A 236 25.33 -6.37 -15.76
C ALA A 236 24.11 -7.10 -15.18
N LEU A 237 23.62 -6.65 -14.01
CA LEU A 237 22.42 -7.22 -13.39
C LEU A 237 21.12 -6.66 -14.00
N GLY A 238 21.17 -5.47 -14.59
CA GLY A 238 20.10 -4.89 -15.39
C GLY A 238 18.80 -4.60 -14.64
N GLU A 239 17.72 -4.41 -15.39
CA GLU A 239 16.37 -4.34 -14.83
C GLU A 239 15.88 -5.75 -14.44
N GLN A 240 15.06 -5.79 -13.39
CA GLN A 240 14.43 -7.01 -12.90
C GLN A 240 12.96 -7.01 -13.29
N ASP A 241 12.41 -8.17 -13.59
CA ASP A 241 11.01 -8.31 -13.98
C ASP A 241 10.10 -8.30 -12.75
N VAL A 242 8.91 -7.75 -12.91
CA VAL A 242 7.87 -7.72 -11.88
C VAL A 242 6.78 -8.70 -12.25
N GLU A 243 6.50 -9.64 -11.35
CA GLU A 243 5.44 -10.62 -11.49
C GLU A 243 4.38 -10.40 -10.41
N PHE A 244 3.11 -10.47 -10.78
CA PHE A 244 1.99 -10.43 -9.83
C PHE A 244 1.31 -11.80 -9.74
N TYR A 245 0.95 -12.20 -8.53
CA TYR A 245 0.28 -13.47 -8.26
C TYR A 245 -1.16 -13.22 -7.85
N HIS A 246 -2.12 -13.75 -8.61
CA HIS A 246 -3.56 -13.69 -8.32
C HIS A 246 -4.04 -12.29 -7.93
N LEU A 247 -3.48 -11.27 -8.60
CA LEU A 247 -3.76 -9.86 -8.40
C LEU A 247 -3.58 -9.14 -9.74
N GLU A 248 -4.58 -8.36 -10.14
CA GLU A 248 -4.54 -7.57 -11.36
C GLU A 248 -3.50 -6.43 -11.22
N SER A 249 -2.53 -6.38 -12.12
CA SER A 249 -1.41 -5.42 -12.08
C SER A 249 -1.85 -3.96 -12.21
N SER A 250 -3.02 -3.70 -12.82
CA SER A 250 -3.56 -2.36 -13.00
C SER A 250 -4.29 -1.79 -11.77
N THR A 251 -4.24 -2.48 -10.63
CA THR A 251 -4.86 -2.05 -9.37
C THR A 251 -3.92 -1.23 -8.50
N ARG A 252 -4.51 -0.37 -7.66
CA ARG A 252 -3.77 0.38 -6.64
C ARG A 252 -3.00 -0.54 -5.70
N VAL A 253 -3.63 -1.63 -5.26
CA VAL A 253 -3.02 -2.65 -4.38
C VAL A 253 -1.76 -3.24 -5.02
N ALA A 254 -1.81 -3.62 -6.31
CA ALA A 254 -0.65 -4.14 -7.02
C ALA A 254 0.52 -3.15 -7.03
N ARG A 255 0.24 -1.88 -7.35
CA ARG A 255 1.26 -0.83 -7.33
C ARG A 255 1.83 -0.61 -5.92
N LEU A 256 0.98 -0.63 -4.91
CA LEU A 256 1.34 -0.40 -3.51
C LEU A 256 2.28 -1.49 -2.97
N ILE A 257 1.91 -2.77 -3.13
CA ILE A 257 2.71 -3.89 -2.60
C ILE A 257 4.11 -3.92 -3.26
N LEU A 258 4.19 -3.63 -4.56
CA LEU A 258 5.45 -3.53 -5.29
C LEU A 258 6.31 -2.37 -4.75
N ALA A 259 5.70 -1.20 -4.56
CA ALA A 259 6.40 -0.04 -4.06
C ALA A 259 6.92 -0.24 -2.62
N ALA A 260 6.14 -0.90 -1.77
CA ALA A 260 6.54 -1.22 -0.41
C ALA A 260 7.77 -2.16 -0.38
N ASP A 261 7.70 -3.26 -1.12
CA ASP A 261 8.80 -4.23 -1.23
C ASP A 261 10.06 -3.61 -1.83
N TYR A 262 9.92 -2.86 -2.92
CA TYR A 262 11.06 -2.15 -3.53
C TYR A 262 11.69 -1.15 -2.55
N HIS A 263 10.88 -0.37 -1.83
CA HIS A 263 11.40 0.59 -0.85
C HIS A 263 12.07 -0.09 0.35
N MET A 264 11.56 -1.23 0.83
CA MET A 264 12.20 -2.04 1.88
C MET A 264 13.61 -2.45 1.45
N LYS A 265 13.77 -2.89 0.20
CA LYS A 265 15.07 -3.28 -0.37
C LYS A 265 16.04 -2.10 -0.44
N LEU A 266 15.56 -0.91 -0.80
CA LEU A 266 16.37 0.30 -0.76
C LEU A 266 16.86 0.63 0.65
N ILE A 267 16.00 0.47 1.68
CA ILE A 267 16.40 0.64 3.08
C ILE A 267 17.46 -0.39 3.47
N GLY A 268 17.21 -1.68 3.18
CA GLY A 268 18.13 -2.76 3.51
C GLY A 268 19.50 -2.65 2.84
N MET A 269 19.55 -2.11 1.63
CA MET A 269 20.79 -1.81 0.92
C MET A 269 21.40 -0.44 1.27
N GLY A 270 20.81 0.34 2.19
CA GLY A 270 21.34 1.65 2.58
C GLY A 270 21.23 2.72 1.48
N LEU A 271 20.35 2.51 0.49
CA LEU A 271 20.02 3.45 -0.57
C LEU A 271 18.86 4.38 -0.18
N ALA A 272 18.05 3.97 0.81
CA ALA A 272 17.07 4.79 1.50
C ALA A 272 17.33 4.75 3.02
N LYS A 273 16.86 5.75 3.76
CA LYS A 273 17.08 5.84 5.21
C LYS A 273 16.08 4.99 5.99
N GLY A 274 16.55 4.07 6.83
CA GLY A 274 15.70 3.42 7.83
C GLY A 274 15.26 4.37 8.96
N VAL A 275 14.67 3.78 10.01
CA VAL A 275 14.39 4.43 11.30
C VAL A 275 15.43 3.98 12.34
N PRO A 276 15.55 4.64 13.51
CA PRO A 276 16.35 4.11 14.60
C PRO A 276 15.95 2.66 14.89
N GLY A 277 16.93 1.77 15.05
CA GLY A 277 16.69 0.32 15.23
C GLY A 277 16.71 -0.49 13.93
N VAL A 278 16.63 0.14 12.75
CA VAL A 278 16.66 -0.54 11.44
C VAL A 278 17.91 -0.13 10.65
N PRO A 279 19.09 -0.69 10.98
CA PRO A 279 20.31 -0.45 10.21
C PRO A 279 20.22 -1.12 8.84
N SER A 280 20.93 -0.58 7.85
CA SER A 280 21.09 -1.29 6.58
C SER A 280 21.88 -2.59 6.80
N TYR A 281 21.60 -3.62 6.00
CA TYR A 281 22.35 -4.88 6.05
C TYR A 281 23.84 -4.64 5.87
N LEU A 282 24.23 -3.78 4.92
CA LEU A 282 25.63 -3.47 4.68
C LEU A 282 26.30 -2.84 5.90
N ASP A 283 25.59 -2.05 6.71
CA ASP A 283 26.10 -1.47 7.96
C ASP A 283 26.31 -2.51 9.07
N THR A 284 25.60 -3.64 9.03
CA THR A 284 25.74 -4.72 10.02
C THR A 284 26.83 -5.73 9.65
N VAL A 285 27.18 -5.87 8.36
CA VAL A 285 28.25 -6.77 7.92
C VAL A 285 29.57 -6.50 8.67
N ARG A 286 30.22 -7.57 9.12
CA ARG A 286 31.56 -7.58 9.72
C ARG A 286 32.44 -8.61 8.99
N LEU A 287 33.76 -8.42 9.06
CA LEU A 287 34.70 -9.44 8.59
C LEU A 287 34.72 -10.60 9.58
N GLY A 288 34.88 -11.82 9.08
CA GLY A 288 35.06 -13.01 9.89
C GLY A 288 36.39 -13.00 10.67
N PRO A 289 36.60 -13.95 11.60
CA PRO A 289 37.85 -14.07 12.38
C PRO A 289 39.11 -14.22 11.51
N ASP A 290 38.96 -14.75 10.30
CA ASP A 290 39.99 -14.92 9.27
C ASP A 290 40.22 -13.64 8.43
N GLY A 291 39.50 -12.56 8.73
CA GLY A 291 39.54 -11.29 8.01
C GLY A 291 38.87 -11.34 6.63
N GLN A 292 38.14 -12.40 6.30
CA GLN A 292 37.40 -12.52 5.04
C GLN A 292 36.00 -11.91 5.19
N PRO A 293 35.46 -11.29 4.12
CA PRO A 293 34.05 -10.93 4.09
C PRO A 293 33.17 -12.20 4.09
N PRO A 294 31.90 -12.11 4.52
CA PRO A 294 30.94 -13.19 4.32
C PRO A 294 30.90 -13.61 2.85
N ALA A 295 30.63 -14.89 2.60
CA ALA A 295 30.42 -15.37 1.25
C ALA A 295 29.30 -14.55 0.59
N MET A 296 29.49 -14.20 -0.67
CA MET A 296 28.49 -13.49 -1.47
C MET A 296 27.25 -14.38 -1.63
N SER A 297 26.16 -14.07 -0.90
CA SER A 297 24.85 -14.68 -1.07
C SER A 297 23.90 -13.70 -1.76
N VAL A 298 22.90 -14.24 -2.47
CA VAL A 298 21.74 -13.44 -2.87
C VAL A 298 20.80 -13.42 -1.68
N ILE A 299 20.48 -12.22 -1.20
CA ILE A 299 19.59 -12.04 -0.06
C ILE A 299 18.17 -11.96 -0.58
N ARG A 300 17.25 -12.73 -0.01
CA ARG A 300 15.83 -12.63 -0.31
C ARG A 300 15.09 -12.07 0.89
N TRP A 301 14.44 -10.92 0.73
CA TRP A 301 13.52 -10.36 1.71
C TRP A 301 12.14 -10.16 1.10
N TRP A 302 11.09 -10.52 1.82
CA TRP A 302 9.73 -10.29 1.35
C TRP A 302 8.79 -9.98 2.50
N PHE A 303 7.76 -9.19 2.22
CA PHE A 303 6.66 -9.01 3.16
C PHE A 303 5.77 -10.24 3.18
N SER A 304 5.39 -10.68 4.37
CA SER A 304 4.38 -11.71 4.57
C SER A 304 3.51 -11.40 5.77
N MET A 305 2.49 -12.23 5.95
CA MET A 305 1.61 -12.16 7.11
C MET A 305 2.14 -13.17 8.14
N PRO A 306 2.35 -12.75 9.40
CA PRO A 306 2.69 -13.68 10.46
C PRO A 306 1.49 -14.57 10.78
N VAL A 307 1.71 -15.64 11.55
CA VAL A 307 0.60 -16.37 12.18
C VAL A 307 -0.22 -15.37 13.00
N SER A 308 -1.46 -15.16 12.58
CA SER A 308 -2.33 -14.09 13.04
C SER A 308 -3.43 -14.70 13.91
N ARG A 309 -3.28 -14.53 15.22
CA ARG A 309 -4.30 -14.98 16.17
C ARG A 309 -5.49 -14.04 16.11
N VAL A 310 -6.63 -14.59 15.72
CA VAL A 310 -7.90 -13.88 15.71
C VAL A 310 -8.70 -14.38 16.91
N GLU A 311 -9.11 -13.45 17.76
CA GLU A 311 -9.83 -13.76 18.99
C GLU A 311 -11.34 -13.70 18.73
N ALA A 312 -12.03 -14.84 18.83
CA ALA A 312 -13.46 -14.97 18.60
C ALA A 312 -14.25 -14.92 19.91
N SER A 313 -15.35 -14.16 19.95
CA SER A 313 -16.26 -14.11 21.10
C SER A 313 -16.87 -15.47 21.40
N ALA A 314 -17.33 -15.68 22.64
CA ALA A 314 -17.93 -16.95 23.06
C ALA A 314 -19.15 -17.35 22.22
N ASP A 315 -19.89 -16.38 21.69
CA ASP A 315 -21.03 -16.59 20.79
C ASP A 315 -20.65 -16.64 19.30
N GLY A 316 -19.36 -16.53 18.96
CA GLY A 316 -18.86 -16.60 17.59
C GLY A 316 -19.28 -15.44 16.70
N ARG A 317 -19.70 -14.30 17.28
CA ARG A 317 -20.21 -13.14 16.53
C ARG A 317 -19.19 -12.02 16.32
N VAL A 318 -18.16 -11.94 17.13
CA VAL A 318 -17.14 -10.87 17.10
C VAL A 318 -15.76 -11.50 17.01
N PHE A 319 -14.95 -11.00 16.09
CA PHE A 319 -13.59 -11.48 15.81
C PHE A 319 -12.62 -10.31 15.91
N ALA A 320 -11.74 -10.31 16.90
CA ALA A 320 -10.71 -9.30 17.07
C ALA A 320 -9.46 -9.66 16.25
N LEU A 321 -9.04 -8.75 15.39
CA LEU A 321 -7.82 -8.87 14.59
C LEU A 321 -6.59 -8.43 15.41
N PRO A 322 -5.41 -9.04 15.20
CA PRO A 322 -4.18 -8.62 15.86
C PRO A 322 -3.82 -7.17 15.48
N GLU A 323 -3.03 -6.53 16.33
CA GLU A 323 -2.55 -5.15 16.08
C GLU A 323 -1.62 -5.08 14.87
N HIS A 324 -0.80 -6.11 14.66
CA HIS A 324 0.16 -6.19 13.56
C HIS A 324 -0.14 -7.39 12.67
N CYS A 325 -0.25 -7.14 11.37
CA CYS A 325 -0.53 -8.16 10.36
C CYS A 325 0.60 -8.33 9.34
N VAL A 326 1.72 -7.62 9.51
CA VAL A 326 2.84 -7.60 8.56
C VAL A 326 4.13 -8.04 9.24
N GLU A 327 4.85 -8.93 8.58
CA GLU A 327 6.23 -9.27 8.93
C GLU A 327 7.11 -9.24 7.68
N VAL A 328 8.42 -9.10 7.89
CA VAL A 328 9.42 -9.33 6.85
C VAL A 328 10.05 -10.68 7.11
N LEU A 329 10.01 -11.54 6.09
CA LEU A 329 10.70 -12.82 6.08
C LEU A 329 11.99 -12.72 5.27
N SER A 330 12.88 -13.66 5.51
CA SER A 330 14.22 -13.68 4.91
C SER A 330 14.67 -15.08 4.54
N GLU A 331 15.47 -15.18 3.49
CA GLU A 331 16.07 -16.42 3.01
C GLU A 331 17.39 -16.09 2.30
N ASN A 332 18.36 -17.00 2.41
CA ASN A 332 19.57 -16.99 1.60
C ASN A 332 19.31 -17.76 0.30
N GLU A 333 19.66 -17.19 -0.85
CA GLU A 333 19.65 -17.89 -2.13
C GLU A 333 21.07 -18.15 -2.61
N LEU A 334 21.29 -19.34 -3.15
CA LEU A 334 22.52 -19.69 -3.86
C LEU A 334 22.31 -19.51 -5.36
N LEU A 335 23.35 -19.10 -6.08
CA LEU A 335 23.31 -19.09 -7.54
C LEU A 335 24.07 -20.31 -8.07
N ALA A 336 23.40 -21.14 -8.86
CA ALA A 336 24.02 -22.25 -9.58
C ALA A 336 24.99 -21.74 -10.67
N ALA A 337 25.74 -22.66 -11.28
CA ALA A 337 26.72 -22.35 -12.33
C ALA A 337 26.15 -21.70 -13.60
N ARG A 338 24.81 -21.64 -13.74
CA ARG A 338 24.09 -21.00 -14.85
C ARG A 338 23.21 -19.83 -14.40
N GLY A 339 23.48 -19.26 -13.22
CA GLY A 339 22.71 -18.14 -12.67
C GLY A 339 21.32 -18.50 -12.15
N GLU A 340 20.97 -19.80 -12.07
CA GLU A 340 19.70 -20.25 -11.48
C GLU A 340 19.73 -20.05 -9.96
N ARG A 341 18.63 -19.51 -9.40
CA ARG A 341 18.46 -19.30 -7.96
C ARG A 341 18.02 -20.60 -7.29
N ILE A 342 18.79 -21.03 -6.29
CA ILE A 342 18.48 -22.18 -5.44
C ILE A 342 18.03 -21.65 -4.09
N HIS A 343 16.76 -21.90 -3.78
CA HIS A 343 16.14 -21.65 -2.48
C HIS A 343 16.74 -22.57 -1.43
N THR A 344 17.28 -22.01 -0.35
CA THR A 344 17.90 -22.80 0.73
C THR A 344 16.92 -23.11 1.85
N GLY A 345 15.85 -22.32 2.00
CA GLY A 345 14.98 -22.35 3.17
C GLY A 345 15.66 -21.89 4.48
N GLU A 346 16.90 -21.42 4.41
CA GLU A 346 17.71 -21.00 5.56
C GLU A 346 18.02 -19.50 5.47
N SER A 347 18.21 -18.84 6.61
CA SER A 347 18.59 -17.43 6.69
C SER A 347 19.71 -17.26 7.71
N ASP A 348 20.76 -16.53 7.33
CA ASP A 348 21.89 -16.28 8.23
C ASP A 348 21.55 -15.14 9.21
N GLU A 349 22.39 -14.94 10.23
CA GLU A 349 22.14 -13.95 11.28
C GLU A 349 22.05 -12.51 10.73
N LEU A 350 22.78 -12.20 9.65
CA LEU A 350 22.75 -10.85 9.05
C LEU A 350 21.47 -10.62 8.25
N THR A 351 21.07 -11.62 7.45
CA THR A 351 19.90 -11.60 6.57
C THR A 351 18.61 -11.62 7.37
N SER A 352 18.53 -12.50 8.39
CA SER A 352 17.43 -12.54 9.36
C SER A 352 17.43 -11.33 10.29
N GLY A 353 18.60 -10.79 10.64
CA GLY A 353 18.73 -9.62 11.50
C GLY A 353 18.04 -8.39 10.94
N PHE A 354 18.18 -8.11 9.64
CA PHE A 354 17.46 -7.00 8.99
C PHE A 354 15.94 -7.23 9.00
N ALA A 355 15.49 -8.42 8.62
CA ALA A 355 14.07 -8.76 8.56
C ALA A 355 13.39 -8.66 9.92
N ARG A 356 14.04 -9.16 10.98
CA ARG A 356 13.58 -9.01 12.36
C ARG A 356 13.52 -7.53 12.76
N ALA A 357 14.58 -6.76 12.55
CA ALA A 357 14.60 -5.35 12.91
C ALA A 357 13.52 -4.55 12.16
N PHE A 358 13.31 -4.83 10.88
CA PHE A 358 12.27 -4.19 10.08
C PHE A 358 10.86 -4.51 10.61
N THR A 359 10.63 -5.76 11.00
CA THR A 359 9.36 -6.21 11.58
C THR A 359 9.11 -5.58 12.95
N GLU A 360 10.10 -5.62 13.84
CA GLU A 360 10.03 -5.04 15.20
C GLU A 360 9.74 -3.52 15.17
N HIS A 361 10.29 -2.81 14.18
CA HIS A 361 10.14 -1.37 14.02
C HIS A 361 9.16 -0.98 12.90
N PHE A 362 8.25 -1.88 12.51
CA PHE A 362 7.33 -1.64 11.40
C PHE A 362 6.43 -0.41 11.64
N GLY A 363 5.94 -0.21 12.88
CA GLY A 363 5.13 0.95 13.24
C GLY A 363 5.86 2.28 13.05
N ASP A 364 7.14 2.36 13.44
CA ASP A 364 7.98 3.55 13.22
C ASP A 364 8.23 3.79 11.73
N LEU A 365 8.43 2.71 10.96
CA LEU A 365 8.57 2.77 9.51
C LEU A 365 7.29 3.26 8.84
N ALA A 366 6.12 2.80 9.26
CA ALA A 366 4.81 3.25 8.77
C ALA A 366 4.53 4.72 9.10
N ALA A 367 4.89 5.17 10.30
CA ALA A 367 4.80 6.58 10.68
C ALA A 367 5.71 7.48 9.81
N LYS A 368 6.89 7.00 9.42
CA LYS A 368 7.83 7.74 8.57
C LYS A 368 7.47 7.66 7.08
N TYR A 369 7.01 6.50 6.63
CA TYR A 369 6.76 6.18 5.23
C TYR A 369 5.34 5.60 5.08
N GLN A 370 4.44 6.44 4.59
CA GLN A 370 3.01 6.13 4.40
C GLN A 370 2.77 4.82 3.65
N VAL A 371 3.66 4.44 2.71
CA VAL A 371 3.58 3.18 1.95
C VAL A 371 3.45 1.94 2.85
N TYR A 372 4.10 1.93 4.03
CA TYR A 372 4.01 0.80 4.95
C TYR A 372 2.72 0.82 5.78
N GLY A 373 2.20 2.00 6.12
CA GLY A 373 0.87 2.09 6.73
C GLY A 373 -0.23 1.66 5.77
N GLU A 374 -0.13 2.05 4.49
CA GLU A 374 -1.08 1.61 3.45
C GLU A 374 -0.97 0.09 3.22
N LEU A 375 0.25 -0.45 3.22
CA LEU A 375 0.48 -1.89 3.17
C LEU A 375 -0.21 -2.60 4.34
N GLU A 376 -0.07 -2.10 5.56
CA GLU A 376 -0.71 -2.68 6.74
C GLU A 376 -2.23 -2.74 6.62
N ARG A 377 -2.87 -1.66 6.11
CA ARG A 377 -4.32 -1.65 5.87
C ARG A 377 -4.75 -2.72 4.86
N VAL A 378 -3.96 -2.97 3.81
CA VAL A 378 -4.24 -4.07 2.86
C VAL A 378 -4.13 -5.43 3.54
N PHE A 379 -3.15 -5.64 4.41
CA PHE A 379 -2.99 -6.90 5.16
C PHE A 379 -4.11 -7.12 6.16
N GLU A 380 -4.55 -6.08 6.88
CA GLU A 380 -5.71 -6.15 7.77
C GLU A 380 -6.99 -6.51 7.01
N LEU A 381 -7.25 -5.87 5.86
CA LEU A 381 -8.41 -6.22 5.03
C LEU A 381 -8.32 -7.65 4.48
N ALA A 382 -7.13 -8.12 4.11
CA ALA A 382 -6.91 -9.49 3.67
C ALA A 382 -7.19 -10.50 4.81
N LEU A 383 -6.79 -10.18 6.04
CA LEU A 383 -7.09 -10.99 7.22
C LEU A 383 -8.58 -10.96 7.56
N ALA A 384 -9.22 -9.78 7.52
CA ALA A 384 -10.67 -9.64 7.71
C ALA A 384 -11.46 -10.49 6.70
N MET A 385 -11.06 -10.47 5.43
CA MET A 385 -11.62 -11.35 4.38
C MET A 385 -11.45 -12.84 4.72
N ALA A 386 -10.27 -13.25 5.20
CA ALA A 386 -10.06 -14.64 5.59
C ALA A 386 -10.95 -15.07 6.76
N VAL A 387 -11.18 -14.20 7.76
CA VAL A 387 -12.13 -14.44 8.86
C VAL A 387 -13.55 -14.61 8.31
N ILE A 388 -13.99 -13.67 7.46
CA ILE A 388 -15.33 -13.71 6.82
C ILE A 388 -15.58 -15.04 6.12
N GLU A 389 -14.55 -15.60 5.48
CA GLU A 389 -14.65 -16.87 4.77
C GLU A 389 -14.57 -18.11 5.65
N GLN A 390 -13.60 -18.15 6.57
CA GLN A 390 -13.39 -19.31 7.44
C GLN A 390 -14.63 -19.58 8.30
N GLU A 391 -15.29 -18.50 8.74
CA GLU A 391 -16.47 -18.55 9.60
C GLU A 391 -17.80 -18.49 8.83
N GLY A 392 -17.74 -18.41 7.49
CA GLY A 392 -18.93 -18.40 6.64
C GLY A 392 -19.86 -17.21 6.89
N LEU A 393 -19.31 -16.05 7.23
CA LEU A 393 -20.09 -14.91 7.74
C LEU A 393 -21.05 -14.34 6.71
N LEU A 394 -20.73 -14.38 5.41
CA LEU A 394 -21.63 -13.96 4.33
C LEU A 394 -22.93 -14.77 4.34
N GLN A 395 -22.83 -16.10 4.53
CA GLN A 395 -23.98 -16.99 4.56
C GLN A 395 -24.83 -16.79 5.81
N GLN A 396 -24.21 -16.43 6.93
CA GLN A 396 -24.92 -16.19 8.18
C GLN A 396 -25.86 -14.99 8.11
N VAL A 397 -25.53 -13.97 7.29
CA VAL A 397 -26.37 -12.77 7.10
C VAL A 397 -27.14 -12.76 5.77
N ASP A 398 -27.13 -13.88 5.02
CA ASP A 398 -27.73 -13.99 3.68
C ASP A 398 -27.31 -12.86 2.73
N TRP A 399 -26.05 -12.42 2.83
CA TRP A 399 -25.54 -11.31 2.03
C TRP A 399 -24.73 -11.80 0.84
N GLN A 400 -25.19 -11.41 -0.36
CA GLN A 400 -24.48 -11.58 -1.61
C GLN A 400 -24.03 -10.19 -2.10
N PRO A 401 -22.72 -9.89 -2.11
CA PRO A 401 -22.22 -8.56 -2.46
C PRO A 401 -22.25 -8.29 -3.98
N GLU A 402 -23.41 -8.48 -4.63
CA GLU A 402 -23.57 -8.44 -6.08
C GLU A 402 -23.12 -7.11 -6.70
N HIS A 403 -23.43 -5.99 -6.05
CA HIS A 403 -23.12 -4.66 -6.54
C HIS A 403 -21.64 -4.33 -6.32
N LEU A 404 -21.08 -4.68 -5.16
CA LEU A 404 -19.65 -4.51 -4.88
C LEU A 404 -18.80 -5.41 -5.79
N LEU A 405 -19.26 -6.61 -6.12
CA LEU A 405 -18.57 -7.53 -7.04
C LEU A 405 -18.65 -7.10 -8.51
N ASN A 406 -19.59 -6.25 -8.89
CA ASN A 406 -19.78 -5.83 -10.27
C ASN A 406 -18.78 -4.73 -10.68
N ALA A 407 -17.69 -5.14 -11.35
CA ALA A 407 -16.65 -4.24 -11.82
C ALA A 407 -17.10 -3.27 -12.94
N GLU A 408 -18.21 -3.54 -13.63
CA GLU A 408 -18.75 -2.66 -14.66
C GLU A 408 -19.54 -1.49 -14.07
N ARG A 409 -20.31 -1.76 -13.00
CA ARG A 409 -21.13 -0.78 -12.27
C ARG A 409 -20.29 0.07 -11.33
N LEU A 410 -19.38 -0.56 -10.58
CA LEU A 410 -18.50 0.12 -9.63
C LEU A 410 -17.05 -0.01 -10.09
N ARG A 411 -16.67 0.82 -11.07
CA ARG A 411 -15.32 0.79 -11.66
C ARG A 411 -14.29 1.31 -10.67
N LEU A 412 -13.17 0.60 -10.56
CA LEU A 412 -12.00 1.08 -9.82
C LEU A 412 -11.08 1.89 -10.74
N PRO A 413 -10.41 2.94 -10.23
CA PRO A 413 -9.35 3.61 -10.97
C PRO A 413 -8.27 2.60 -11.36
N ARG A 414 -7.87 2.62 -12.63
CA ARG A 414 -6.72 1.84 -13.10
C ARG A 414 -5.46 2.67 -12.95
N VAL A 415 -4.40 2.04 -12.48
CA VAL A 415 -3.06 2.64 -12.38
C VAL A 415 -2.10 1.87 -13.28
N THR A 416 -1.15 2.60 -13.89
CA THR A 416 -0.02 1.96 -14.56
C THR A 416 0.96 1.49 -13.50
N THR A 417 1.20 0.18 -13.47
CA THR A 417 2.19 -0.44 -12.58
C THR A 417 3.38 -0.89 -13.43
N PRO A 418 4.63 -0.58 -13.00
CA PRO A 418 5.81 -0.93 -13.76
C PRO A 418 5.96 -2.46 -13.87
N SER A 419 6.29 -2.94 -15.08
CA SER A 419 6.59 -4.35 -15.34
C SER A 419 8.05 -4.72 -15.06
N THR A 420 8.91 -3.72 -14.88
CA THR A 420 10.32 -3.89 -14.50
C THR A 420 10.74 -2.84 -13.47
N VAL A 421 11.79 -3.14 -12.71
CA VAL A 421 12.42 -2.22 -11.76
C VAL A 421 13.94 -2.21 -11.90
N GLU A 422 14.57 -1.10 -11.52
CA GLU A 422 16.03 -1.05 -11.43
C GLU A 422 16.55 -2.02 -10.36
N THR A 423 17.68 -2.65 -10.62
CA THR A 423 18.32 -3.54 -9.65
C THR A 423 18.71 -2.81 -8.36
N VAL A 424 18.36 -3.40 -7.23
CA VAL A 424 18.78 -2.94 -5.90
C VAL A 424 20.05 -3.68 -5.48
N VAL A 425 21.20 -3.06 -5.75
CA VAL A 425 22.53 -3.55 -5.35
C VAL A 425 23.35 -2.42 -4.75
N ASN A 426 24.04 -2.71 -3.65
CA ASN A 426 24.97 -1.77 -3.04
C ASN A 426 26.18 -2.50 -2.43
N HIS A 427 27.16 -1.73 -1.97
CA HIS A 427 28.43 -2.24 -1.46
C HIS A 427 28.91 -1.46 -0.23
N ARG A 428 29.80 -2.08 0.54
CA ARG A 428 30.54 -1.45 1.63
C ARG A 428 32.01 -1.85 1.58
N VAL A 429 32.88 -0.93 2.02
CA VAL A 429 34.31 -1.21 2.19
C VAL A 429 34.62 -1.38 3.67
N ILE A 430 35.18 -2.54 4.03
CA ILE A 430 35.60 -2.86 5.40
C ILE A 430 37.08 -3.31 5.33
N ALA A 431 37.96 -2.62 6.05
CA ALA A 431 39.41 -2.89 6.04
C ALA A 431 40.02 -3.09 4.63
N ARG A 432 39.65 -2.20 3.69
CA ARG A 432 40.05 -2.24 2.26
C ARG A 432 39.50 -3.42 1.45
N ARG A 433 38.56 -4.20 1.98
CA ARG A 433 37.85 -5.28 1.28
C ARG A 433 36.44 -4.84 0.91
N HIS A 434 35.97 -5.30 -0.23
CA HIS A 434 34.65 -4.97 -0.76
C HIS A 434 33.65 -6.05 -0.36
N VAL A 435 32.54 -5.62 0.23
CA VAL A 435 31.34 -6.44 0.46
C VAL A 435 30.27 -5.92 -0.49
N ILE A 436 29.66 -6.80 -1.26
CA ILE A 436 28.59 -6.48 -2.19
C ILE A 436 27.35 -7.25 -1.73
N ALA A 437 26.18 -6.67 -1.90
CA ALA A 437 24.93 -7.37 -1.64
C ALA A 437 23.91 -7.00 -2.72
N GLY A 438 23.27 -8.03 -3.27
CA GLY A 438 22.09 -7.90 -4.12
C GLY A 438 20.89 -8.49 -3.39
N VAL A 439 19.72 -7.91 -3.60
CA VAL A 439 18.49 -8.34 -2.93
C VAL A 439 17.37 -8.66 -3.92
N SER A 440 16.74 -9.81 -3.72
CA SER A 440 15.54 -10.30 -4.40
C SER A 440 14.37 -10.38 -3.42
N GLY A 441 13.16 -10.68 -3.91
CA GLY A 441 12.00 -10.98 -3.05
C GLY A 441 10.70 -10.36 -3.55
N GLY A 442 9.82 -9.95 -2.65
CA GLY A 442 8.48 -9.52 -3.04
C GLY A 442 7.50 -9.32 -1.89
N VAL A 443 6.23 -9.58 -2.17
CA VAL A 443 5.15 -9.64 -1.18
C VAL A 443 4.41 -10.95 -1.37
N TRP A 444 4.13 -11.66 -0.29
CA TRP A 444 3.38 -12.91 -0.30
C TRP A 444 2.37 -12.93 0.84
N ILE A 445 1.07 -12.97 0.50
CA ILE A 445 -0.03 -12.88 1.45
C ILE A 445 -0.91 -14.12 1.27
N ASP A 446 -1.02 -14.93 2.33
CA ASP A 446 -1.87 -16.14 2.38
C ASP A 446 -2.76 -16.08 3.64
N PRO A 447 -3.74 -15.17 3.70
CA PRO A 447 -4.38 -14.84 4.97
C PRO A 447 -5.15 -16.04 5.56
N ARG A 448 -5.64 -16.96 4.71
CA ARG A 448 -6.36 -18.15 5.16
C ARG A 448 -5.46 -19.17 5.87
N LYS A 449 -4.21 -19.32 5.44
CA LYS A 449 -3.26 -20.21 6.10
C LYS A 449 -2.70 -19.58 7.38
N GLN A 450 -2.69 -18.25 7.46
CA GLN A 450 -2.13 -17.50 8.57
C GLN A 450 -3.13 -17.20 9.69
N ALA A 451 -4.43 -17.16 9.40
CA ALA A 451 -5.47 -16.90 10.39
C ALA A 451 -5.67 -18.12 11.30
N GLU A 452 -5.43 -17.94 12.60
CA GLU A 452 -5.70 -18.93 13.64
C GLU A 452 -6.80 -18.39 14.57
N MET A 453 -7.98 -19.01 14.54
CA MET A 453 -9.08 -18.68 15.45
C MET A 453 -8.76 -19.18 16.87
N THR A 454 -8.93 -18.29 17.84
CA THR A 454 -8.72 -18.56 19.26
C THR A 454 -9.89 -18.01 20.07
N ALA A 455 -10.15 -18.57 21.25
CA ALA A 455 -11.18 -18.02 22.12
C ALA A 455 -10.74 -16.66 22.66
N MET A 456 -11.56 -15.63 22.46
CA MET A 456 -11.35 -14.31 23.02
C MET A 456 -11.48 -14.36 24.54
N ALA A 457 -10.52 -13.75 25.24
CA ALA A 457 -10.68 -13.50 26.66
C ALA A 457 -11.84 -12.51 26.87
N GLU A 458 -12.69 -12.73 27.88
CA GLU A 458 -13.72 -11.76 28.27
C GLU A 458 -13.03 -10.49 28.79
N THR A 459 -12.77 -9.55 27.88
CA THR A 459 -12.20 -8.23 28.15
C THR A 459 -13.26 -7.15 27.99
N ASP A 460 -13.08 -6.01 28.65
CA ASP A 460 -13.99 -4.86 28.53
C ASP A 460 -14.22 -4.43 27.08
N ARG A 461 -13.19 -4.57 26.23
CA ARG A 461 -13.22 -4.20 24.82
C ARG A 461 -14.07 -5.16 23.98
N ALA A 462 -14.01 -6.46 24.26
CA ALA A 462 -14.90 -7.46 23.66
C ALA A 462 -16.38 -7.16 23.96
N VAL A 463 -16.68 -6.84 25.22
CA VAL A 463 -18.04 -6.51 25.68
C VAL A 463 -18.56 -5.24 24.98
N GLN A 464 -17.72 -4.21 24.83
CA GLN A 464 -18.08 -2.97 24.13
C GLN A 464 -18.41 -3.20 22.66
N VAL A 465 -17.64 -4.02 21.95
CA VAL A 465 -17.89 -4.32 20.53
C VAL A 465 -19.22 -5.08 20.36
N THR A 466 -19.47 -6.08 21.20
CA THR A 466 -20.74 -6.81 21.20
C THR A 466 -21.91 -5.88 21.49
N ALA A 467 -21.82 -5.03 22.51
CA ALA A 467 -22.89 -4.11 22.88
C ALA A 467 -23.14 -3.03 21.80
N GLY A 468 -22.08 -2.43 21.26
CA GLY A 468 -22.18 -1.37 20.25
C GLY A 468 -22.76 -1.86 18.92
N ALA A 469 -22.38 -3.05 18.48
CA ALA A 469 -22.95 -3.60 17.26
C ALA A 469 -24.40 -4.11 17.46
N GLN A 470 -24.75 -4.61 18.65
CA GLN A 470 -26.15 -4.92 19.01
C GLN A 470 -27.04 -3.67 19.13
N ALA A 471 -26.50 -2.54 19.59
CA ALA A 471 -27.28 -1.32 19.78
C ALA A 471 -27.79 -0.73 18.45
N ALA A 472 -26.98 -0.76 17.38
CA ALA A 472 -27.40 -0.28 16.06
C ALA A 472 -28.31 -1.26 15.31
N ALA A 473 -28.27 -2.54 15.68
CA ALA A 473 -29.20 -3.55 15.19
C ALA A 473 -30.66 -3.20 15.54
N ALA A 474 -30.89 -2.56 16.69
CA ALA A 474 -32.24 -2.15 17.13
C ALA A 474 -32.85 -1.00 16.30
N ASN A 475 -32.04 -0.23 15.56
CA ASN A 475 -32.47 0.95 14.78
C ASN A 475 -32.42 0.72 13.25
N ALA A 476 -32.73 -0.49 12.79
CA ALA A 476 -32.65 -0.92 11.38
C ALA A 476 -33.51 -0.13 10.34
N ALA A 477 -34.25 0.90 10.78
CA ALA A 477 -35.13 1.69 9.92
C ALA A 477 -34.43 2.81 9.14
N GLU A 478 -33.18 3.16 9.46
CA GLU A 478 -32.47 4.27 8.81
C GLU A 478 -31.47 3.84 7.72
N PRO A 479 -31.24 4.68 6.68
CA PRO A 479 -30.27 4.45 5.60
C PRO A 479 -28.80 4.52 6.06
N VAL A 480 -28.57 4.65 7.37
CA VAL A 480 -27.26 4.83 7.99
C VAL A 480 -26.48 3.52 7.92
N TRP A 481 -25.33 3.56 7.24
CA TRP A 481 -24.47 2.40 6.97
C TRP A 481 -23.26 2.29 7.91
N TRP A 482 -23.10 3.23 8.84
CA TRP A 482 -22.07 3.23 9.88
C TRP A 482 -22.54 3.94 11.16
N TRP A 483 -21.96 3.62 12.32
CA TRP A 483 -22.27 4.23 13.63
C TRP A 483 -21.08 4.11 14.60
N ASP A 484 -21.16 4.76 15.75
CA ASP A 484 -20.14 4.73 16.82
C ASP A 484 -20.63 4.03 18.09
#